data_AF-A0AAJ2X100-F1
#
_entry.id   AF-A0AAJ2X100-F1
#
_cell.length_a   1.000
_cell.length_b   1.000
_cell.length_c   1.000
_cell.angle_alpha   90.00
_cell.angle_beta   90.00
_cell.angle_gamma   90.00
#
_symmetry.space_group_name_H-M   'P 1'
#
loop_
_entity.id
_entity.type
_entity.pdbx_description
1 polymer ?
#
loop_
_entity_poly.entity_id
_entity_poly.type
_entity_poly.pdbx_seq_one_letter_code
_entity_poly.pdbx_strand_id
1 'polypeptide(L)'
;MARLSGLWLEQLRVAIGAKHALRIFGKTAFPPSKEPCRMPFGILRQCPLVSSALVAAVFARCAMAESPISKQEFSAHVDALLAGKDSAVVEAGKLTDFPWKTLCFERDDNLLLKFDRVGETFVLPLPYEEFFVDEAHAGNSLEDSCVAPSDHILIKKKYPGYQGPIEFQRAAQLG
;
A
#
# COMPACT_ATOMS: atom_id res chain seq x y z
N MET A 1 47.62 29.00 -31.71
CA MET A 1 48.66 28.21 -31.02
C MET A 1 47.94 27.45 -29.90
N ALA A 2 47.46 26.21 -30.13
CA ALA A 2 48.14 24.92 -29.89
C ALA A 2 48.50 24.74 -28.39
N ARG A 3 48.16 23.67 -27.63
CA ARG A 3 47.89 22.23 -27.83
C ARG A 3 46.98 21.75 -26.66
N LEU A 4 45.96 20.88 -26.78
CA LEU A 4 45.93 19.42 -26.99
C LEU A 4 46.80 18.56 -26.04
N SER A 5 46.11 17.84 -25.14
CA SER A 5 46.39 16.48 -24.62
C SER A 5 45.07 15.99 -23.99
N GLY A 6 44.37 14.93 -24.41
CA GLY A 6 44.75 13.79 -25.24
C GLY A 6 45.21 12.63 -24.35
N LEU A 7 44.43 11.54 -24.33
CA LEU A 7 44.56 10.26 -23.59
C LEU A 7 44.02 10.32 -22.14
N TRP A 8 43.00 9.54 -21.73
CA TRP A 8 42.76 8.15 -22.07
C TRP A 8 41.25 7.83 -22.20
N LEU A 9 40.88 7.48 -23.43
CA LEU A 9 39.73 6.65 -23.79
C LEU A 9 40.06 5.22 -23.35
N GLU A 10 39.24 4.61 -22.51
CA GLU A 10 39.07 3.14 -22.37
C GLU A 10 38.08 2.91 -21.22
N GLN A 11 36.80 2.73 -21.54
CA GLN A 11 35.88 1.76 -20.91
C GLN A 11 34.47 1.96 -21.51
N LEU A 12 34.38 1.83 -22.83
CA LEU A 12 33.14 1.75 -23.58
C LEU A 12 33.20 0.43 -24.35
N ARG A 13 32.67 -0.65 -23.76
CA ARG A 13 32.17 -1.88 -24.45
C ARG A 13 31.88 -3.02 -23.45
N VAL A 14 30.61 -3.16 -23.08
CA VAL A 14 29.94 -4.47 -22.95
C VAL A 14 28.50 -4.24 -23.46
N ALA A 15 28.28 -4.12 -24.78
CA ALA A 15 27.85 -5.23 -25.67
C ALA A 15 26.72 -6.08 -25.02
N ILE A 16 25.45 -5.71 -25.20
CA ILE A 16 24.55 -6.23 -26.25
C ILE A 16 24.77 -7.73 -26.55
N GLY A 17 23.78 -8.54 -26.18
CA GLY A 17 23.44 -9.78 -26.91
C GLY A 17 23.23 -11.02 -26.06
N ALA A 18 21.96 -11.42 -25.86
CA ALA A 18 21.54 -12.82 -25.96
C ALA A 18 20.00 -12.93 -25.89
N LYS A 19 19.39 -13.07 -27.07
CA LYS A 19 18.08 -13.69 -27.26
C LYS A 19 18.22 -15.21 -27.03
N HIS A 20 17.08 -15.83 -26.71
CA HIS A 20 16.73 -17.26 -26.82
C HIS A 20 16.89 -18.18 -25.60
N ALA A 21 15.71 -18.51 -25.05
CA ALA A 21 15.13 -19.85 -24.94
C ALA A 21 15.82 -20.91 -24.07
N LEU A 22 15.12 -21.34 -23.00
CA LEU A 22 14.83 -22.77 -22.83
C LEU A 22 13.57 -23.00 -21.98
N ARG A 23 12.53 -23.58 -22.62
CA ARG A 23 11.49 -24.39 -21.96
C ARG A 23 12.18 -25.59 -21.30
N ILE A 24 11.93 -25.84 -20.02
CA ILE A 24 11.96 -27.22 -19.50
C ILE A 24 10.68 -27.49 -18.71
N PHE A 25 9.97 -28.49 -19.20
CA PHE A 25 8.86 -29.22 -18.61
C PHE A 25 9.23 -29.80 -17.23
N GLY A 26 8.45 -29.49 -16.20
CA GLY A 26 8.38 -30.28 -14.97
C GLY A 26 7.03 -31.00 -14.92
N LYS A 27 7.00 -32.22 -15.46
CA LYS A 27 5.85 -33.13 -15.52
C LYS A 27 5.99 -34.18 -14.42
N THR A 28 4.84 -34.66 -13.95
CA THR A 28 4.57 -35.81 -13.04
C THR A 28 4.46 -35.41 -11.55
N ALA A 29 3.49 -35.89 -10.78
CA ALA A 29 2.81 -37.18 -10.87
C ALA A 29 1.34 -37.11 -10.39
N PHE A 30 0.45 -37.63 -11.23
CA PHE A 30 -0.76 -38.34 -10.82
C PHE A 30 -0.35 -39.62 -10.06
N PRO A 31 -1.12 -40.03 -9.06
CA PRO A 31 -1.47 -41.44 -8.93
C PRO A 31 -2.97 -41.65 -9.23
N PRO A 32 -3.32 -42.57 -10.14
CA PRO A 32 -4.67 -43.09 -10.28
C PRO A 32 -4.86 -44.39 -9.49
N SER A 33 -6.14 -44.69 -9.25
CA SER A 33 -6.72 -46.02 -9.08
C SER A 33 -6.63 -46.67 -7.69
N LYS A 34 -7.80 -46.93 -7.11
CA LYS A 34 -8.32 -48.31 -6.96
C LYS A 34 -9.78 -48.30 -6.46
N GLU A 35 -10.70 -48.56 -7.39
CA GLU A 35 -11.92 -49.35 -7.14
C GLU A 35 -11.51 -50.87 -7.06
N PRO A 36 -12.33 -51.87 -6.63
CA PRO A 36 -13.79 -51.93 -6.79
C PRO A 36 -14.63 -52.74 -5.75
N CYS A 37 -15.96 -52.65 -5.96
CA CYS A 37 -17.02 -53.66 -5.72
C CYS A 37 -17.24 -54.27 -4.32
N ARG A 38 -18.36 -53.89 -3.69
CA ARG A 38 -19.40 -54.86 -3.30
C ARG A 38 -20.69 -54.16 -2.84
N MET A 39 -21.75 -54.31 -3.63
CA MET A 39 -23.12 -54.20 -3.12
C MET A 39 -23.53 -55.56 -2.55
N PRO A 40 -24.18 -55.61 -1.39
CA PRO A 40 -25.13 -56.65 -1.09
C PRO A 40 -26.55 -56.09 -1.24
N PHE A 41 -27.36 -56.83 -1.99
CA PHE A 41 -28.82 -56.75 -1.94
C PHE A 41 -29.31 -56.83 -0.49
N GLY A 42 -30.18 -55.90 -0.11
CA GLY A 42 -30.90 -55.89 1.15
C GLY A 42 -32.12 -54.98 1.05
N ILE A 43 -33.25 -55.56 0.70
CA ILE A 43 -34.57 -54.92 0.72
C ILE A 43 -35.02 -54.81 2.18
N LEU A 44 -35.39 -53.60 2.65
CA LEU A 44 -36.58 -53.25 3.46
C LEU A 44 -36.36 -52.02 4.39
N ARG A 45 -37.44 -51.22 4.50
CA ARG A 45 -37.83 -50.25 5.55
C ARG A 45 -37.47 -48.75 5.42
N GLN A 46 -38.47 -48.02 4.90
CA GLN A 46 -39.18 -46.86 5.49
C GLN A 46 -38.40 -45.64 6.05
N CYS A 47 -38.70 -44.48 5.44
CA CYS A 47 -38.66 -43.05 5.84
C CYS A 47 -38.50 -42.69 7.34
N PRO A 48 -37.99 -41.47 7.72
CA PRO A 48 -38.35 -40.20 7.09
C PRO A 48 -37.26 -39.12 6.89
N LEU A 49 -37.62 -38.16 6.04
CA LEU A 49 -36.99 -36.86 5.84
C LEU A 49 -36.74 -36.12 7.16
N VAL A 50 -35.50 -35.72 7.41
CA VAL A 50 -35.18 -34.60 8.30
C VAL A 50 -34.26 -33.66 7.53
N SER A 51 -34.82 -32.50 7.19
CA SER A 51 -34.15 -31.40 6.48
C SER A 51 -32.90 -30.96 7.23
N SER A 52 -31.73 -31.17 6.63
CA SER A 52 -30.48 -30.57 7.08
C SER A 52 -30.48 -29.09 6.71
N ALA A 53 -30.65 -28.21 7.70
CA ALA A 53 -30.45 -26.79 7.55
C ALA A 53 -28.97 -26.52 7.21
N LEU A 54 -28.72 -26.07 5.98
CA LEU A 54 -27.43 -25.55 5.55
C LEU A 54 -27.19 -24.20 6.24
N VAL A 55 -26.37 -24.20 7.30
CA VAL A 55 -25.81 -22.98 7.88
C VAL A 55 -24.77 -22.45 6.89
N ALA A 56 -25.18 -21.50 6.05
CA ALA A 56 -24.26 -20.73 5.22
C ALA A 56 -23.43 -19.81 6.13
N ALA A 57 -22.24 -20.27 6.51
CA ALA A 57 -21.24 -19.42 7.14
C ALA A 57 -20.74 -18.40 6.10
N VAL A 58 -21.27 -17.18 6.17
CA VAL A 58 -20.72 -16.02 5.46
C VAL A 58 -19.38 -15.71 6.12
N PHE A 59 -18.29 -16.22 5.55
CA PHE A 59 -16.95 -15.71 5.83
C PHE A 59 -16.89 -14.29 5.25
N ALA A 60 -17.26 -13.29 6.06
CA ALA A 60 -16.90 -11.91 5.83
C ALA A 60 -15.37 -11.85 5.87
N ARG A 61 -14.77 -12.01 4.69
CA ARG A 61 -13.34 -11.88 4.49
C ARG A 61 -13.01 -10.42 4.71
N CYS A 62 -12.58 -10.06 5.92
CA CYS A 62 -11.77 -8.87 6.15
C CYS A 62 -10.42 -9.11 5.44
N ALA A 63 -10.43 -9.08 4.11
CA ALA A 63 -9.22 -8.85 3.36
C ALA A 63 -8.91 -7.37 3.59
N MET A 64 -7.94 -7.07 4.44
CA MET A 64 -7.32 -5.75 4.38
C MET A 64 -6.73 -5.65 2.98
N ALA A 65 -7.30 -4.76 2.18
CA ALA A 65 -6.84 -4.53 0.82
C ALA A 65 -5.43 -3.95 0.91
N GLU A 66 -4.51 -4.55 0.17
CA GLU A 66 -3.14 -4.04 0.07
C GLU A 66 -3.18 -2.58 -0.39
N SER A 67 -2.43 -1.70 0.28
CA SER A 67 -2.44 -0.27 -0.03
C SER A 67 -2.11 -0.07 -1.51
N PRO A 68 -2.89 0.75 -2.25
CA PRO A 68 -2.65 1.01 -3.67
C PRO A 68 -1.35 1.79 -3.94
N ILE A 69 -0.70 2.27 -2.87
CA ILE A 69 0.57 2.96 -2.90
C ILE A 69 1.51 2.36 -1.86
N SER A 70 2.78 2.19 -2.23
CA SER A 70 3.83 1.79 -1.30
C SER A 70 4.38 2.99 -0.51
N LYS A 71 5.06 2.73 0.61
CA LYS A 71 5.75 3.78 1.39
C LYS A 71 6.73 4.58 0.53
N GLN A 72 7.49 3.92 -0.34
CA GLN A 72 8.53 4.57 -1.15
C GLN A 72 7.92 5.53 -2.18
N GLU A 73 6.83 5.13 -2.83
CA GLU A 73 6.10 6.00 -3.76
C GLU A 73 5.47 7.18 -3.02
N PHE A 74 4.84 6.94 -1.87
CA PHE A 74 4.27 7.99 -1.04
C PHE A 74 5.33 9.01 -0.59
N SER A 75 6.48 8.52 -0.13
CA SER A 75 7.61 9.35 0.31
C SER A 75 8.15 10.23 -0.82
N ALA A 76 8.41 9.64 -2.00
CA ALA A 76 8.86 10.39 -3.17
C ALA A 76 7.85 11.45 -3.61
N HIS A 77 6.55 11.15 -3.48
CA HIS A 77 5.49 12.09 -3.79
C HIS A 77 5.43 13.26 -2.80
N VAL A 78 5.57 12.99 -1.50
CA VAL A 78 5.67 14.02 -0.45
C VAL A 78 6.87 14.94 -0.68
N ASP A 79 8.03 14.38 -1.06
CA ASP A 79 9.21 15.16 -1.42
C ASP A 79 8.95 16.08 -2.63
N ALA A 80 8.22 15.57 -3.63
CA ALA A 80 7.83 16.37 -4.79
C ALA A 80 6.87 17.51 -4.41
N LEU A 81 5.93 17.28 -3.49
CA LEU A 81 5.03 18.33 -2.95
C LEU A 81 5.79 19.41 -2.19
N LEU A 82 6.82 19.03 -1.43
CA LEU A 82 7.70 19.97 -0.74
C LEU A 82 8.57 20.77 -1.72
N ALA A 83 8.88 20.22 -2.89
CA ALA A 83 9.67 20.86 -3.95
C ALA A 83 10.99 21.49 -3.42
N GLY A 84 11.65 20.77 -2.51
CA GLY A 84 12.90 21.21 -1.87
C GLY A 84 12.73 22.25 -0.74
N LYS A 85 11.52 22.73 -0.47
CA LYS A 85 11.21 23.63 0.65
C LYS A 85 11.11 22.85 1.97
N ASP A 86 11.11 23.57 3.08
CA ASP A 86 10.91 22.96 4.40
C ASP A 86 9.43 22.79 4.77
N SER A 87 8.53 23.46 4.06
CA SER A 87 7.09 23.30 4.25
C SER A 87 6.29 23.66 2.99
N ALA A 88 5.10 23.07 2.89
CA ALA A 88 4.12 23.35 1.86
C ALA A 88 2.70 23.15 2.42
N VAL A 89 1.82 24.11 2.12
CA VAL A 89 0.37 23.91 2.29
C VAL A 89 -0.18 23.32 1.00
N VAL A 90 -0.85 22.18 1.09
CA VAL A 90 -1.42 21.47 -0.05
C VAL A 90 -2.83 21.01 0.26
N GLU A 91 -3.65 20.84 -0.78
CA GLU A 91 -4.89 20.08 -0.65
C GLU A 91 -4.56 18.62 -0.28
N ALA A 92 -5.26 18.05 0.68
CA ALA A 92 -5.01 16.69 1.17
C ALA A 92 -5.13 15.67 0.03
N GLY A 93 -6.06 15.87 -0.91
CA GLY A 93 -6.23 15.04 -2.11
C GLY A 93 -4.99 14.98 -3.01
N LYS A 94 -4.04 15.90 -2.86
CA LYS A 94 -2.75 15.89 -3.57
C LYS A 94 -1.72 14.96 -2.93
N LEU A 95 -1.97 14.38 -1.76
CA LEU A 95 -1.05 13.41 -1.13
C LEU A 95 -0.93 12.10 -1.92
N THR A 96 -1.88 11.82 -2.81
CA THR A 96 -1.94 10.56 -3.57
C THR A 96 -2.51 10.81 -4.96
N ASP A 97 -2.12 10.01 -5.94
CA ASP A 97 -2.66 10.11 -7.31
C ASP A 97 -3.97 9.31 -7.52
N PHE A 98 -4.42 8.55 -6.52
CA PHE A 98 -5.68 7.79 -6.57
C PHE A 98 -6.81 8.50 -5.80
N PRO A 99 -8.08 8.28 -6.18
CA PRO A 99 -9.21 8.92 -5.53
C PRO A 99 -9.60 8.22 -4.22
N TRP A 100 -9.93 9.03 -3.21
CA TRP A 100 -10.48 8.61 -1.92
C TRP A 100 -11.48 9.66 -1.40
N LYS A 101 -12.33 9.28 -0.46
CA LYS A 101 -13.38 10.13 0.11
C LYS A 101 -12.93 10.80 1.41
N THR A 102 -12.25 10.03 2.26
CA THR A 102 -11.77 10.47 3.56
C THR A 102 -10.39 9.88 3.81
N LEU A 103 -9.49 10.68 4.39
CA LEU A 103 -8.19 10.23 4.89
C LEU A 103 -8.14 10.49 6.39
N CYS A 104 -7.92 9.46 7.20
CA CYS A 104 -7.73 9.58 8.64
C CYS A 104 -6.29 9.30 9.04
N PHE A 105 -5.77 10.06 10.01
CA PHE A 105 -4.44 9.88 10.59
C PHE A 105 -4.62 9.27 11.97
N GLU A 106 -4.20 8.02 12.15
CA GLU A 106 -4.26 7.33 13.43
C GLU A 106 -2.84 7.13 13.96
N ARG A 107 -2.65 7.38 15.26
CA ARG A 107 -1.39 7.12 15.94
C ARG A 107 -1.50 5.78 16.67
N ASP A 108 -0.67 4.84 16.23
CA ASP A 108 -0.50 3.53 16.86
C ASP A 108 1.00 3.26 17.02
N ASP A 109 1.50 2.04 16.76
CA ASP A 109 2.95 1.76 16.68
C ASP A 109 3.63 2.48 15.50
N ASN A 110 2.85 2.87 14.49
CA ASN A 110 3.24 3.66 13.32
C ASN A 110 2.20 4.76 13.10
N LEU A 111 2.53 5.77 12.29
CA LEU A 111 1.50 6.66 11.74
C LEU A 111 0.71 5.88 10.69
N LEU A 112 -0.59 5.67 10.93
CA LEU A 112 -1.47 4.98 10.00
C LEU A 112 -2.26 6.00 9.18
N LEU A 113 -2.06 5.99 7.85
CA LEU A 113 -2.91 6.72 6.92
C LEU A 113 -4.01 5.81 6.41
N LYS A 114 -5.25 6.08 6.80
CA LYS A 114 -6.43 5.27 6.44
C LYS A 114 -7.26 5.99 5.40
N PHE A 115 -7.24 5.46 4.19
CA PHE A 115 -7.99 5.98 3.05
C PHE A 115 -9.32 5.22 2.93
N ASP A 116 -10.43 5.93 3.11
CA ASP A 116 -11.75 5.43 2.79
C ASP A 116 -12.04 5.67 1.30
N ARG A 117 -12.21 4.57 0.56
CA ARG A 117 -12.64 4.55 -0.83
C ARG A 117 -13.98 3.82 -0.89
N VAL A 118 -14.84 4.16 -1.84
CA VAL A 118 -16.20 3.58 -1.94
C VAL A 118 -16.15 2.05 -1.90
N GLY A 119 -16.53 1.47 -0.76
CA GLY A 119 -16.58 0.02 -0.52
C GLY A 119 -15.28 -0.62 -0.05
N GLU A 120 -14.17 0.12 0.09
CA GLU A 120 -12.84 -0.40 0.44
C GLU A 120 -12.06 0.59 1.32
N THR A 121 -11.44 0.10 2.39
CA THR A 121 -10.52 0.89 3.23
C THR A 121 -9.10 0.40 3.01
N PHE A 122 -8.18 1.33 2.75
CA PHE A 122 -6.76 1.06 2.61
C PHE A 122 -5.98 1.68 3.75
N VAL A 123 -4.98 0.97 4.26
CA VAL A 123 -4.13 1.44 5.35
C VAL A 123 -2.69 1.46 4.87
N LEU A 124 -2.06 2.64 4.96
CA LEU A 124 -0.64 2.82 4.72
C LEU A 124 0.06 3.09 6.06
N PRO A 125 0.80 2.12 6.62
CA PRO A 125 1.62 2.35 7.80
C PRO A 125 2.91 3.11 7.42
N LEU A 126 3.21 4.16 8.18
CA LEU A 126 4.40 4.99 8.01
C LEU A 126 5.23 5.03 9.32
N PRO A 127 6.54 4.79 9.25
CA PRO A 127 7.40 4.79 10.44
C PRO A 127 7.56 6.21 11.00
N TYR A 128 7.50 6.35 12.33
CA TYR A 128 7.59 7.65 13.01
C TYR A 128 8.92 8.36 12.85
N GLU A 129 9.98 7.62 12.52
CA GLU A 129 11.29 8.14 12.21
C GLU A 129 11.30 8.94 10.89
N GLU A 130 10.32 8.70 10.01
CA GLU A 130 10.18 9.35 8.70
C GLU A 130 8.93 10.24 8.63
N PHE A 131 7.83 9.88 9.29
CA PHE A 131 6.53 10.56 9.17
C PHE A 131 5.78 10.58 10.50
N PHE A 132 5.20 11.71 10.87
CA PHE A 132 4.40 11.80 12.09
C PHE A 132 3.31 12.88 12.01
N VAL A 133 2.36 12.79 12.94
CA VAL A 133 1.50 13.90 13.35
C VAL A 133 1.82 14.17 14.82
N ASP A 134 1.70 15.42 15.27
CA ASP A 134 1.92 15.77 16.68
C ASP A 134 0.82 15.17 17.58
N GLU A 135 0.99 15.23 18.89
CA GLU A 135 -0.02 14.76 19.85
C GLU A 135 -1.33 15.55 19.74
N ALA A 136 -2.47 14.94 20.09
CA ALA A 136 -3.82 15.48 19.88
C ALA A 136 -4.06 16.81 20.61
N HIS A 137 -3.29 17.10 21.66
CA HIS A 137 -3.36 18.38 22.36
C HIS A 137 -2.65 19.52 21.61
N ALA A 138 -1.85 19.23 20.59
CA ALA A 138 -1.23 20.25 19.75
C ALA A 138 -2.29 20.85 18.82
N GLY A 139 -2.39 22.18 18.78
CA GLY A 139 -3.54 22.88 18.21
C GLY A 139 -3.87 22.59 16.74
N ASN A 140 -2.89 22.12 15.95
CA ASN A 140 -3.07 21.75 14.54
C ASN A 140 -2.81 20.26 14.27
N SER A 141 -2.80 19.42 15.30
CA SER A 141 -2.60 17.98 15.11
C SER A 141 -3.70 17.38 14.25
N LEU A 142 -3.33 16.34 13.51
CA LEU A 142 -4.25 15.47 12.78
C LEU A 142 -4.45 14.13 13.48
N GLU A 143 -3.88 13.89 14.67
CA GLU A 143 -4.11 12.67 15.43
C GLU A 143 -5.60 12.38 15.61
N ASP A 144 -5.98 11.14 15.31
CA ASP A 144 -7.33 10.59 15.33
C ASP A 144 -8.37 11.45 14.60
N SER A 145 -7.91 12.22 13.60
CA SER A 145 -8.71 13.14 12.82
C SER A 145 -8.69 12.76 11.35
N CYS A 146 -9.80 13.09 10.68
CA CYS A 146 -9.95 12.85 9.26
C CYS A 146 -10.04 14.15 8.46
N VAL A 147 -9.61 14.09 7.21
CA VAL A 147 -9.65 15.18 6.23
C VAL A 147 -10.34 14.70 4.95
N ALA A 148 -11.01 15.62 4.27
CA ALA A 148 -11.53 15.46 2.92
C ALA A 148 -10.45 15.83 1.88
N PRO A 149 -10.55 15.37 0.62
CA PRO A 149 -9.58 15.71 -0.42
C PRO A 149 -9.37 17.21 -0.63
N SER A 150 -10.41 18.02 -0.42
CA SER A 150 -10.37 19.48 -0.58
C SER A 150 -9.85 20.23 0.66
N ASP A 151 -9.67 19.54 1.79
CA ASP A 151 -9.11 20.17 2.99
C ASP A 151 -7.64 20.51 2.76
N HIS A 152 -7.20 21.60 3.35
CA HIS A 152 -5.80 22.01 3.28
C HIS A 152 -5.04 21.50 4.49
N ILE A 153 -3.89 20.90 4.23
CA ILE A 153 -2.95 20.42 5.25
C ILE A 153 -1.60 21.09 5.05
N LEU A 154 -0.87 21.23 6.15
CA LEU A 154 0.52 21.66 6.15
C LEU A 154 1.40 20.42 6.22
N ILE A 155 2.25 20.24 5.23
CA ILE A 155 3.35 19.28 5.22
C ILE A 155 4.61 20.06 5.56
N LYS A 156 5.36 19.66 6.58
CA LYS A 156 6.61 20.34 6.94
C LYS A 156 7.66 19.37 7.44
N LYS A 157 8.93 19.73 7.30
CA LYS A 157 10.03 19.02 7.97
C LYS A 157 10.04 19.40 9.44
N LYS A 158 10.27 18.43 10.32
CA LYS A 158 10.46 18.68 11.76
C LYS A 158 11.64 19.61 12.04
N TYR A 159 12.72 19.46 11.27
CA TYR A 159 13.94 20.24 11.39
C TYR A 159 14.25 20.95 10.07
N PRO A 160 13.95 22.26 9.94
CA PRO A 160 14.23 23.01 8.72
C PRO A 160 15.70 22.92 8.30
N GLY A 161 15.97 22.75 7.01
CA GLY A 161 17.34 22.63 6.47
C GLY A 161 18.01 21.26 6.67
N TYR A 162 17.38 20.31 7.36
CA TYR A 162 17.88 18.95 7.54
C TYR A 162 16.94 17.92 6.92
N GLN A 163 17.47 16.75 6.58
CA GLN A 163 16.62 15.58 6.35
C GLN A 163 16.19 15.05 7.71
N GLY A 164 14.89 15.13 7.97
CA GLY A 164 14.27 14.70 9.21
C GLY A 164 12.82 14.31 8.94
N PRO A 165 12.11 13.80 9.96
CA PRO A 165 10.76 13.33 9.77
C PRO A 165 9.83 14.43 9.28
N ILE A 166 8.90 14.06 8.42
CA ILE A 166 7.85 14.91 7.89
C ILE A 166 6.68 14.92 8.85
N GLU A 167 6.24 16.11 9.21
CA GLU A 167 5.06 16.35 10.03
C GLU A 167 3.87 16.72 9.15
N PHE A 168 2.73 16.09 9.41
CA PHE A 168 1.44 16.50 8.86
C PHE A 168 0.64 17.26 9.91
N GLN A 169 0.13 18.43 9.54
CA GLN A 169 -0.72 19.25 10.38
C GLN A 169 -1.93 19.74 9.60
N ARG A 170 -2.99 20.11 10.30
CA ARG A 170 -4.06 20.92 9.73
C ARG A 170 -3.44 22.26 9.28
N ALA A 171 -3.77 22.72 8.08
CA ALA A 171 -3.35 24.06 7.67
C ALA A 171 -4.04 25.08 8.59
N ALA A 172 -3.28 26.08 9.06
CA ALA A 172 -3.89 27.19 9.77
C ALA A 172 -4.91 27.85 8.85
N GLN A 173 -6.15 27.99 9.32
CA GLN A 173 -7.13 28.85 8.65
C GLN A 173 -6.54 30.26 8.72
N LEU A 174 -6.14 30.81 7.57
CA LEU A 174 -5.85 32.23 7.46
C LEU A 174 -7.16 32.95 7.77
N GLY A 175 -7.28 33.43 9.01
CA GLY A 175 -8.38 34.28 9.47
C GLY A 175 -8.32 35.66 8.84
#